data_AF-A0A8S2VVX9-F1
#
_entry.id   AF-A0A8S2VVX9-F1
#
_cell.length_a   1.000
_cell.length_b   1.000
_cell.length_c   1.000
_cell.angle_alpha   90.00
_cell.angle_beta   90.00
_cell.angle_gamma   90.00
#
_symmetry.space_group_name_H-M   'P 1'
#
loop_
_entity.id
_entity.type
_entity.pdbx_description
1 polymer ?
#
loop_
_entity_poly.entity_id
_entity_poly.type
_entity_poly.pdbx_seq_one_letter_code
_entity_poly.pdbx_strand_id
1 'polypeptide(L)' 'ILKGQPDKSAKNVICIEAPPRRKNMVFLGGAVYANLVKDTPAQWISRRDYEDQGIERCVQRLNQICPR' A
#
# COMPACT_ATOMS: atom_id res chain seq x y z
N ILE A 1 18.32 -27.91 -4.25
CA ILE A 1 17.61 -28.59 -5.36
C ILE A 1 17.27 -29.99 -4.86
N LEU A 2 15.98 -30.27 -4.55
CA LEU A 2 15.60 -31.52 -3.89
C LEU A 2 15.60 -32.70 -4.87
N LYS A 3 16.44 -33.71 -4.58
CA LYS A 3 16.40 -35.02 -5.25
C LYS A 3 15.16 -35.79 -4.77
N GLY A 4 14.22 -36.10 -5.67
CA GLY A 4 13.50 -37.39 -5.61
C GLY A 4 11.98 -37.43 -5.30
N GLN A 5 11.23 -36.33 -5.25
CA GLN A 5 9.76 -36.39 -5.08
C GLN A 5 9.05 -35.29 -5.93
N PRO A 6 8.53 -35.60 -7.14
CA PRO A 6 7.87 -34.61 -7.99
C PRO A 6 6.49 -34.17 -7.46
N ASP A 7 5.79 -35.03 -6.70
CA ASP A 7 4.40 -34.82 -6.28
C ASP A 7 4.20 -33.75 -5.19
N LYS A 8 5.28 -33.27 -4.57
CA LYS A 8 5.25 -32.22 -3.52
C LYS A 8 5.80 -30.87 -4.00
N SER A 9 6.14 -30.74 -5.28
CA SER A 9 6.78 -29.54 -5.86
C SER A 9 5.81 -28.36 -6.06
N ALA A 10 4.50 -28.62 -6.18
CA ALA A 10 3.48 -27.59 -6.39
C ALA A 10 3.33 -26.62 -5.21
N LYS A 11 3.80 -26.98 -4.01
CA LYS A 11 3.72 -26.12 -2.82
C LYS A 11 4.73 -24.96 -2.81
N ASN A 12 5.77 -25.01 -3.65
CA ASN A 12 6.87 -24.03 -3.62
C ASN A 12 7.04 -23.36 -4.99
N VAL A 13 5.95 -22.97 -5.66
CA VAL A 13 6.03 -22.16 -6.87
C VAL A 13 6.41 -20.74 -6.46
N ILE A 14 7.59 -20.28 -6.89
CA ILE A 14 8.02 -18.90 -6.72
C ILE A 14 7.34 -18.07 -7.81
N CYS A 15 6.41 -17.20 -7.45
CA CYS A 15 5.82 -16.23 -8.38
C CYS A 15 6.69 -14.97 -8.44
N ILE A 16 7.27 -14.66 -9.60
CA ILE A 16 8.06 -13.45 -9.81
C ILE A 16 7.19 -12.45 -10.58
N GLU A 17 6.58 -11.53 -9.84
CA GLU A 17 5.81 -10.43 -10.43
C GLU A 17 6.77 -9.33 -10.96
N ALA A 18 6.94 -9.29 -12.28
CA ALA A 18 7.81 -8.35 -12.96
C ALA A 18 7.08 -7.51 -14.02
N PRO A 19 6.07 -6.71 -13.65
CA PRO A 19 5.36 -5.91 -14.62
C PRO A 19 6.28 -4.85 -15.26
N PRO A 20 6.07 -4.52 -16.54
CA PRO A 20 6.96 -3.67 -17.33
C PRO A 20 7.10 -2.25 -16.77
N ARG A 21 6.15 -1.80 -15.95
CA ARG A 21 6.17 -0.49 -15.29
C ARG A 21 6.55 -0.57 -13.80
N ARG A 22 7.43 -1.52 -13.42
CA ARG A 22 7.91 -1.67 -12.03
C ARG A 22 8.40 -0.35 -11.42
N LYS A 23 9.15 0.45 -12.19
CA LYS A 23 9.65 1.77 -11.76
C LYS A 23 8.55 2.71 -11.29
N ASN A 24 7.37 2.65 -11.91
CA ASN A 24 6.26 3.58 -11.68
C ASN A 24 5.13 2.95 -10.86
N MET A 25 5.29 1.70 -10.40
CA MET A 25 4.23 0.97 -9.72
C MET A 25 3.75 1.65 -8.43
N VAL A 26 4.67 2.22 -7.66
CA VAL A 26 4.35 2.99 -6.44
C VAL A 26 3.52 4.22 -6.79
N PHE A 27 3.91 4.94 -7.85
CA PHE A 27 3.18 6.12 -8.31
C PHE A 27 1.79 5.76 -8.85
N LEU A 28 1.69 4.71 -9.68
CA LEU A 28 0.43 4.22 -10.22
C LEU A 28 -0.52 3.76 -9.10
N GLY A 29 -0.01 3.01 -8.12
CA GLY A 29 -0.77 2.59 -6.95
C GLY A 29 -1.29 3.78 -6.14
N GLY A 30 -0.43 4.76 -5.86
CA GLY A 30 -0.81 5.98 -5.15
C GLY A 30 -1.84 6.82 -5.91
N ALA A 31 -1.71 6.95 -7.23
CA ALA A 31 -2.65 7.69 -8.06
C ALA A 31 -4.03 7.03 -8.11
N VAL A 32 -4.07 5.70 -8.27
CA VAL A 32 -5.33 4.93 -8.26
C VAL A 32 -5.99 5.01 -6.89
N TYR A 33 -5.22 4.85 -5.81
CA TYR A 33 -5.73 4.98 -4.45
C TYR A 33 -6.30 6.38 -4.18
N ALA A 34 -5.56 7.44 -4.51
CA ALA A 34 -6.00 8.82 -4.32
C ALA A 34 -7.31 9.11 -5.08
N ASN A 35 -7.45 8.59 -6.30
CA ASN A 35 -8.68 8.75 -7.08
C ASN A 35 -9.86 7.98 -6.47
N LEU A 36 -9.60 6.83 -5.82
CA LEU A 36 -10.62 6.05 -5.13
C LEU A 36 -11.10 6.75 -3.85
N VAL A 37 -10.19 7.33 -3.06
CA VAL A 37 -10.53 7.93 -1.77
C VAL A 37 -10.91 9.41 -1.84
N LYS A 38 -10.98 10.01 -3.03
CA LYS A 38 -11.25 11.45 -3.22
C LYS A 38 -12.53 11.93 -2.52
N ASP A 39 -13.57 11.10 -2.51
CA ASP A 39 -14.89 11.45 -1.97
C ASP A 39 -15.02 11.10 -0.48
N THR A 40 -13.98 10.52 0.14
CA THR A 40 -13.98 10.10 1.54
C THR A 40 -13.12 11.05 2.38
N PRO A 41 -13.68 12.15 2.93
CA PRO A 41 -12.91 13.18 3.64
C PRO A 41 -12.18 12.64 4.89
N ALA A 42 -12.63 11.54 5.47
CA ALA A 42 -11.98 10.90 6.61
C ALA A 42 -10.56 10.38 6.30
N GLN A 43 -10.26 10.11 5.02
CA GLN A 43 -8.96 9.61 4.55
C GLN A 43 -7.97 10.76 4.26
N TRP A 44 -8.45 12.01 4.24
CA TRP A 44 -7.64 13.19 3.93
C TRP A 44 -7.38 14.00 5.19
N ILE A 45 -6.19 14.61 5.26
CA ILE A 45 -5.84 15.57 6.31
C ILE A 45 -6.00 16.96 5.72
N SER A 46 -6.92 17.75 6.29
CA SER A 46 -7.12 19.14 5.85
C SER A 46 -6.05 20.07 6.43
N ARG A 47 -5.88 21.24 5.81
CA ARG A 47 -4.98 22.28 6.33
C ARG A 47 -5.35 22.72 7.75
N ARG A 48 -6.66 22.84 8.03
CA ARG A 48 -7.15 23.24 9.35
C ARG A 48 -6.81 22.19 10.41
N ASP A 49 -7.03 20.91 10.09
CA ASP A 49 -6.66 19.82 11.01
C ASP A 49 -5.17 19.84 11.36
N TYR A 50 -4.31 20.17 10.40
CA TYR A 50 -2.88 20.27 10.60
C TYR A 50 -2.47 21.45 11.48
N GLU A 51 -3.05 22.63 11.24
CA GLU A 51 -2.79 23.85 12.01
C GLU A 51 -3.32 23.74 13.46
N ASP A 52 -4.49 23.12 13.66
CA ASP A 52 -5.14 23.03 14.97
C ASP A 52 -4.58 21.90 15.86
N GLN A 53 -4.27 20.73 15.27
CA GLN A 53 -3.90 19.52 16.02
C GLN A 53 -2.39 19.22 16.01
N GLY A 54 -1.63 19.90 15.15
CA GLY A 54 -0.21 19.69 14.97
C GLY A 54 0.14 18.39 14.22
N ILE A 55 1.43 18.25 13.90
CA ILE A 55 1.98 17.14 13.09
C ILE A 55 1.76 15.78 13.76
N GLU A 56 2.06 15.67 15.07
CA GLU A 56 2.05 14.38 15.77
C GLU A 56 0.68 13.72 15.76
N ARG A 57 -0.37 14.50 16.01
CA ARG A 57 -1.75 14.00 16.02
C ARG A 57 -2.24 13.66 14.61
N CYS A 58 -1.80 14.41 13.60
CA CYS A 58 -2.05 14.09 12.19
C CYS A 58 -1.39 12.76 11.77
N VAL A 59 -0.16 12.50 12.21
CA VAL A 59 0.55 11.23 11.93
C VAL A 59 -0.12 10.06 12.65
N GLN A 60 -0.59 10.25 13.89
CA GLN A 60 -1.37 9.23 14.59
C GLN A 60 -2.67 8.91 13.86
N ARG A 61 -3.38 9.93 13.36
CA ARG A 61 -4.59 9.74 12.55
C ARG A 61 -4.28 8.99 11.25
N LEU A 62 -3.16 9.27 10.60
CA LEU A 62 -2.71 8.52 9.41
C LEU A 62 -2.50 7.03 9.71
N ASN A 63 -1.93 6.68 10.87
CA ASN A 63 -1.75 5.29 11.28
C ASN A 63 -3.08 4.56 11.57
N GLN A 64 -4.14 5.30 11.92
CA GLN A 64 -5.48 4.73 12.09
C GLN A 64 -6.18 4.51 10.75
N ILE A 65 -5.93 5.41 9.78
CA ILE A 65 -6.50 5.34 8.43
C ILE A 65 -5.90 4.16 7.63
N CYS A 66 -4.59 3.96 7.73
CA CYS A 66 -3.87 2.87 7.09
C CYS A 66 -3.09 2.07 8.14
N PRO A 67 -3.70 1.01 8.73
CA PRO A 67 -2.96 0.13 9.63
C PRO A 67 -1.84 -0.55 8.85
N ARG A 68 -0.63 -0.54 9.42
CA ARG A 68 0.54 -1.22 8.86
C ARG A 68 0.44 -2.73 8.97
#